data_AF-A0A1S2PI26-F1
#
_entry.id   AF-A0A1S2PI26-F1
#
_cell.length_a   1.000
_cell.length_b   1.000
_cell.length_c   1.000
_cell.angle_alpha   90.00
_cell.angle_beta   90.00
_cell.angle_gamma   90.00
#
_symmetry.space_group_name_H-M   'P 1'
#
loop_
_entity.id
_entity.type
_entity.pdbx_description
1 polymer ?
#
loop_
_entity_poly.entity_id
_entity_poly.type
_entity_poly.pdbx_seq_one_letter_code
_entity_poly.pdbx_strand_id
1 'polypeptide(L)'
;MLRVLRRILRPARLRVPARRFAAGIAALPPTAREAFGMDASAEEATAYNRSRVATATAVALYRSGYSLPMPDDHLDDAVRALDFPYSAPSPETRAAIRAALAVLDADYTVTVTP
;
A
#
# COMPACT_ATOMS: atom_id res chain seq x y z
N MET A 1 -24.01 -38.29 0.94
CA MET A 1 -24.47 -37.20 1.84
C MET A 1 -23.42 -36.09 1.86
N LEU A 2 -23.53 -35.08 0.99
CA LEU A 2 -22.62 -33.94 0.92
C LEU A 2 -23.18 -32.82 1.81
N ARG A 3 -22.67 -32.71 3.04
CA ARG A 3 -23.02 -31.60 3.93
C ARG A 3 -22.30 -30.33 3.46
N VAL A 4 -23.10 -29.47 2.86
CA VAL A 4 -22.87 -28.06 2.58
C VAL A 4 -22.28 -27.36 3.81
N LEU A 5 -21.01 -27.00 3.75
CA LEU A 5 -20.42 -25.98 4.62
C LEU A 5 -20.46 -24.64 3.88
N ARG A 6 -21.66 -24.03 3.83
CA ARG A 6 -21.82 -22.59 3.59
C ARG A 6 -21.19 -21.87 4.77
N ARG A 7 -19.89 -21.63 4.70
CA ARG A 7 -19.18 -20.76 5.64
C ARG A 7 -19.65 -19.34 5.34
N ILE A 8 -20.54 -18.85 6.19
CA ILE A 8 -21.06 -17.49 6.18
C ILE A 8 -19.87 -16.55 6.35
N LEU A 9 -19.43 -15.94 5.25
CA LEU A 9 -18.48 -14.82 5.24
C LEU A 9 -19.19 -13.61 5.87
N ARG A 10 -19.14 -13.52 7.20
CA ARG A 10 -19.41 -12.25 7.86
C ARG A 10 -18.34 -11.25 7.42
N PRO A 11 -18.68 -9.97 7.17
CA PRO A 11 -17.68 -8.95 6.90
C PRO A 11 -16.82 -8.85 8.17
N ALA A 12 -15.64 -9.45 8.11
CA ALA A 12 -14.61 -9.23 9.10
C ALA A 12 -14.27 -7.75 8.98
N ARG A 13 -14.79 -6.94 9.90
CA ARG A 13 -14.29 -5.58 10.12
C ARG A 13 -12.78 -5.73 10.21
N LEU A 14 -12.09 -5.21 9.21
CA LEU A 14 -10.65 -5.31 9.09
C LEU A 14 -10.07 -4.58 10.30
N ARG A 15 -9.79 -5.32 11.37
CA ARG A 15 -8.87 -4.86 12.39
C ARG A 15 -7.52 -4.99 11.73
N VAL A 16 -7.14 -3.99 10.92
CA VAL A 16 -5.74 -3.66 10.75
C VAL A 16 -5.25 -3.55 12.19
N PRO A 17 -4.43 -4.49 12.69
CA PRO A 17 -3.94 -4.36 14.04
C PRO A 17 -3.27 -2.99 14.07
N ALA A 18 -3.63 -2.18 15.06
CA ALA A 18 -2.91 -0.94 15.37
C ALA A 18 -1.48 -1.23 15.86
N ARG A 19 -0.84 -2.31 15.38
CA ARG A 19 0.56 -2.27 14.99
C ARG A 19 0.63 -1.11 13.99
N ARG A 20 0.77 0.10 14.56
CA ARG A 20 1.50 1.19 13.91
C ARG A 20 2.63 0.50 13.16
N PHE A 21 2.85 0.86 11.91
CA PHE A 21 4.00 0.40 11.14
C PHE A 21 5.28 0.81 11.91
N ALA A 22 5.60 0.06 12.96
CA ALA A 22 6.52 0.39 14.04
C ALA A 22 7.78 -0.48 13.91
N ALA A 23 7.72 -1.54 13.11
CA ALA A 23 8.88 -2.05 12.41
C ALA A 23 9.24 -0.98 11.38
N GLY A 24 10.08 -0.03 11.81
CA GLY A 24 10.38 1.25 11.17
C GLY A 24 9.99 1.32 9.71
N ILE A 25 8.99 2.15 9.41
CA ILE A 25 8.78 2.62 8.04
C ILE A 25 10.17 3.07 7.58
N ALA A 26 10.77 2.35 6.64
CA ALA A 26 12.03 2.77 6.06
C ALA A 26 11.82 4.22 5.63
N ALA A 27 12.77 5.10 5.97
CA ALA A 27 12.61 6.53 5.76
C ALA A 27 12.00 6.76 4.37
N LEU A 28 10.81 7.37 4.35
CA LEU A 28 10.10 7.56 3.10
C LEU A 28 11.02 8.35 2.15
N PRO A 29 11.02 8.04 0.85
CA PRO A 29 11.77 8.84 -0.11
C PRO A 29 11.42 10.34 0.03
N PRO A 30 12.32 11.26 -0.35
CA PRO A 30 12.06 12.70 -0.32
C PRO A 30 10.79 13.07 -1.09
N THR A 31 10.25 14.28 -0.93
CA THR A 31 9.15 14.75 -1.81
C THR A 31 9.68 15.11 -3.19
N ALA A 32 8.81 15.22 -4.20
CA ALA A 32 9.23 15.64 -5.55
C ALA A 32 10.03 16.95 -5.57
N ARG A 33 9.65 17.92 -4.72
CA ARG A 33 10.33 19.23 -4.64
C ARG A 33 11.73 19.13 -4.06
N GLU A 34 11.95 18.19 -3.15
CA GLU A 34 13.29 17.88 -2.62
C GLU A 34 14.12 17.08 -3.64
N ALA A 35 13.49 16.18 -4.39
CA ALA A 35 14.18 15.32 -5.35
C ALA A 35 14.59 16.04 -6.65
N PHE A 36 13.72 16.91 -7.17
CA PHE A 36 13.89 17.55 -8.48
C PHE A 36 14.04 19.07 -8.42
N GLY A 37 13.92 19.66 -7.23
CA GLY A 37 13.95 21.11 -7.07
C GLY A 37 12.63 21.80 -7.44
N MET A 38 12.71 23.12 -7.62
CA MET A 38 11.55 23.98 -7.87
C MET A 38 11.02 23.88 -9.30
N ASP A 39 11.85 23.41 -10.23
CA ASP A 39 11.57 23.39 -11.67
C ASP A 39 10.83 22.13 -12.13
N ALA A 40 10.57 21.19 -11.21
CA ALA A 40 9.81 19.99 -11.49
C ALA A 40 8.43 20.34 -12.06
N SER A 41 8.11 19.78 -13.22
CA SER A 41 6.77 19.91 -13.77
C SER A 41 5.74 19.28 -12.83
N ALA A 42 4.48 19.74 -12.93
CA ALA A 42 3.39 19.17 -12.15
C ALA A 42 3.20 17.68 -12.42
N GLU A 43 3.45 17.24 -13.66
CA GLU A 43 3.37 15.84 -14.06
C GLU A 43 4.48 15.00 -13.41
N GLU A 44 5.73 15.45 -13.46
CA GLU A 44 6.86 14.78 -12.80
C GLU A 44 6.64 14.68 -11.29
N ALA A 45 6.19 15.78 -10.67
CA ALA A 45 5.91 15.80 -9.25
C ALA A 45 4.78 14.83 -8.86
N THR A 46 3.74 14.75 -9.69
CA THR A 46 2.63 13.82 -9.48
C THR A 46 3.06 12.37 -9.67
N ALA A 47 3.81 12.08 -10.73
CA ALA A 47 4.32 10.74 -11.04
C ALA A 47 5.26 10.22 -9.94
N TYR A 48 6.18 11.07 -9.48
CA TYR A 48 7.11 10.73 -8.41
C TYR A 48 6.40 10.51 -7.07
N ASN A 49 5.51 11.42 -6.67
CA ASN A 49 4.75 11.25 -5.43
C ASN A 49 3.86 10.01 -5.47
N ARG A 50 3.27 9.68 -6.63
CA ARG A 50 2.52 8.44 -6.85
C ARG A 50 3.41 7.22 -6.64
N SER A 51 4.57 7.18 -7.28
CA SER A 51 5.53 6.08 -7.12
C SER A 51 5.93 5.90 -5.67
N ARG A 52 6.27 7.00 -4.99
CA ARG A 52 6.63 7.01 -3.58
C ARG A 52 5.54 6.43 -2.68
N VAL A 53 4.30 6.92 -2.82
CA VAL A 53 3.14 6.42 -2.05
C VAL A 53 2.88 4.95 -2.36
N ALA A 54 2.94 4.57 -3.63
CA ALA A 54 2.67 3.21 -4.07
C ALA A 54 3.66 2.20 -3.48
N THR A 55 4.96 2.47 -3.60
CA THR A 55 6.01 1.60 -3.08
C THR A 55 5.95 1.49 -1.55
N ALA A 56 5.83 2.61 -0.85
CA ALA A 56 5.75 2.60 0.62
C ALA A 56 4.54 1.79 1.12
N THR A 57 3.37 2.02 0.51
CA THR A 57 2.14 1.30 0.86
C THR A 57 2.24 -0.19 0.53
N ALA A 58 2.77 -0.55 -0.64
CA ALA A 58 2.92 -1.94 -1.02
C ALA A 58 3.86 -2.71 -0.09
N VAL A 59 5.01 -2.13 0.28
CA VAL A 59 5.95 -2.75 1.24
C VAL A 59 5.29 -2.91 2.61
N ALA A 60 4.55 -1.90 3.06
CA ALA A 60 3.82 -1.94 4.32
C ALA A 60 2.74 -3.05 4.35
N LEU A 61 1.97 -3.17 3.27
CA LEU A 61 0.96 -4.22 3.09
C LEU A 61 1.60 -5.61 3.06
N TYR A 62 2.66 -5.78 2.26
CA TYR A 62 3.40 -7.02 2.12
C TYR A 62 3.96 -7.50 3.47
N ARG A 63 4.62 -6.61 4.23
CA ARG A 63 5.13 -6.89 5.58
C ARG A 63 4.04 -7.26 6.58
N SER A 64 2.82 -6.81 6.34
CA SER A 64 1.65 -7.11 7.16
C SER A 64 0.92 -8.40 6.72
N GLY A 65 1.43 -9.08 5.69
CA GLY A 65 0.87 -10.34 5.19
C GLY A 65 -0.39 -10.17 4.32
N TYR A 66 -0.63 -8.97 3.79
CA TYR A 66 -1.74 -8.76 2.86
C TYR A 66 -1.32 -9.13 1.43
N SER A 67 -2.23 -9.80 0.71
CA SER A 67 -2.08 -10.15 -0.71
C SER A 67 -3.27 -9.65 -1.53
N LEU A 68 -3.12 -9.64 -2.85
CA LEU A 68 -4.21 -9.35 -3.78
C LEU A 68 -5.19 -10.53 -3.92
N PRO A 69 -6.46 -10.30 -4.32
CA PRO A 69 -7.08 -9.01 -4.63
C PRO A 69 -7.55 -8.24 -3.38
N MET A 70 -7.47 -6.91 -3.45
CA MET A 70 -7.86 -6.00 -2.36
C MET A 70 -8.86 -4.92 -2.83
N PRO A 71 -9.96 -4.68 -2.09
CA PRO A 71 -10.88 -3.55 -2.33
C PRO A 71 -10.18 -2.19 -2.25
N ASP A 72 -10.73 -1.19 -2.95
CA ASP A 72 -10.19 0.18 -2.91
C ASP A 72 -10.18 0.77 -1.48
N ASP A 73 -11.24 0.55 -0.70
CA ASP A 73 -11.34 1.07 0.68
C ASP A 73 -10.17 0.62 1.58
N HIS A 74 -9.68 -0.60 1.40
CA HIS A 74 -8.53 -1.09 2.17
C HIS A 74 -7.22 -0.44 1.72
N LEU A 75 -7.08 -0.09 0.44
CA LEU A 75 -5.93 0.65 -0.05
C LEU A 75 -5.95 2.07 0.50
N ASP A 76 -7.12 2.70 0.56
CA ASP A 76 -7.28 4.03 1.13
C ASP A 76 -6.92 4.03 2.63
N ASP A 77 -7.40 3.03 3.38
CA ASP A 77 -7.06 2.85 4.79
C ASP A 77 -5.55 2.63 5.00
N ALA A 78 -4.90 1.86 4.12
CA ALA A 78 -3.46 1.62 4.19
C ALA A 78 -2.64 2.88 3.91
N VAL A 79 -3.04 3.69 2.92
CA VAL A 79 -2.39 4.98 2.63
C VAL A 79 -2.56 5.96 3.80
N ARG A 80 -3.77 6.04 4.38
CA ARG A 80 -4.03 6.90 5.56
C ARG A 80 -3.22 6.47 6.77
N ALA A 81 -3.03 5.17 6.98
CA ALA A 81 -2.26 4.64 8.10
C ALA A 81 -0.74 4.93 8.00
N LEU A 82 -0.26 5.42 6.85
CA LEU A 82 1.12 5.85 6.63
C LEU A 82 1.30 7.38 6.72
N ASP A 83 0.27 8.10 7.19
CA ASP A 83 0.29 9.56 7.40
C ASP A 83 0.67 10.36 6.14
N PHE A 84 0.37 9.84 4.95
CA PHE A 84 0.53 10.61 3.73
C PHE A 84 -0.48 11.79 3.70
N PRO A 85 -0.06 13.00 3.31
CA PRO A 85 -0.85 14.24 3.45
C PRO A 85 -2.05 14.38 2.48
N TYR A 86 -2.68 13.29 2.04
CA TYR A 86 -3.81 13.32 1.10
C TYR A 86 -4.96 12.44 1.59
N SER A 87 -6.19 12.94 1.43
CA SER A 87 -7.42 12.34 1.99
C SER A 87 -7.83 11.02 1.33
N ALA A 88 -7.51 10.82 0.05
CA ALA A 88 -7.72 9.56 -0.66
C ALA A 88 -6.74 9.41 -1.84
N PRO A 89 -6.14 8.23 -2.06
CA PRO A 89 -5.31 7.97 -3.23
C PRO A 89 -6.14 7.98 -4.52
N SER A 90 -5.57 8.56 -5.59
CA SER A 90 -6.20 8.55 -6.92
C SER A 90 -6.33 7.12 -7.46
N PRO A 91 -7.20 6.87 -8.46
CA PRO A 91 -7.29 5.56 -9.12
C PRO A 91 -5.93 5.05 -9.64
N GLU A 92 -5.11 5.93 -10.20
CA GLU A 92 -3.76 5.61 -10.69
C GLU A 92 -2.83 5.23 -9.54
N THR A 93 -2.97 5.89 -8.39
CA THR A 93 -2.19 5.56 -7.18
C THR A 93 -2.59 4.19 -6.65
N ARG A 94 -3.89 3.88 -6.61
CA ARG A 94 -4.41 2.56 -6.22
C ARG A 94 -3.93 1.46 -7.19
N ALA A 95 -3.96 1.73 -8.49
CA ALA A 95 -3.41 0.82 -9.49
C ALA A 95 -1.89 0.60 -9.29
N ALA A 96 -1.13 1.66 -9.01
CA ALA A 96 0.30 1.58 -8.75
C ALA A 96 0.61 0.78 -7.48
N ILE A 97 -0.17 0.94 -6.39
CA ILE A 97 -0.03 0.13 -5.17
C ILE A 97 -0.22 -1.35 -5.49
N ARG A 98 -1.28 -1.70 -6.23
CA ARG A 98 -1.55 -3.09 -6.65
C ARG A 98 -0.41 -3.64 -7.48
N ALA A 99 0.09 -2.87 -8.45
CA ALA A 99 1.21 -3.29 -9.29
C ALA A 99 2.48 -3.56 -8.45
N ALA A 100 2.83 -2.66 -7.54
CA ALA A 100 3.98 -2.83 -6.66
C ALA A 100 3.82 -4.04 -5.71
N LEU A 101 2.63 -4.23 -5.14
CA LEU A 101 2.36 -5.40 -4.27
C LEU A 101 2.44 -6.71 -5.05
N ALA A 102 1.90 -6.76 -6.27
CA ALA A 102 1.98 -7.94 -7.12
C ALA A 102 3.43 -8.33 -7.46
N VAL A 103 4.33 -7.34 -7.63
CA VAL A 103 5.76 -7.59 -7.82
C VAL A 103 6.38 -8.21 -6.57
N LEU A 104 6.07 -7.68 -5.38
CA LEU A 104 6.56 -8.22 -4.11
C LEU A 104 6.03 -9.65 -3.84
N ASP A 105 4.76 -9.90 -4.15
CA ASP A 105 4.13 -11.22 -4.01
C ASP A 105 4.73 -12.26 -4.96
N ALA A 106 5.21 -11.84 -6.15
CA ALA A 106 5.80 -12.72 -7.15
C ALA A 106 7.28 -13.04 -6.89
N ASP A 107 7.99 -12.20 -6.13
CA ASP A 107 9.42 -12.36 -5.87
C ASP A 107 9.67 -13.24 -4.64
N TYR A 108 10.05 -14.49 -4.88
CA TYR A 108 10.37 -15.47 -3.84
C TYR A 108 11.62 -15.14 -3.01
N THR A 109 12.45 -14.18 -3.45
CA THR A 109 13.66 -13.76 -2.72
C THR A 109 13.36 -12.67 -1.70
N VAL A 110 12.26 -11.93 -1.87
CA VAL A 110 11.79 -10.96 -0.90
C VAL A 110 11.14 -11.74 0.24
N THR A 111 11.75 -11.71 1.42
CA THR A 111 11.20 -12.36 2.61
C THR A 111 11.07 -11.35 3.74
N VAL A 112 9.93 -11.36 4.42
CA VAL A 112 9.72 -10.53 5.61
C VAL A 112 10.40 -11.21 6.78
N THR A 113 11.44 -10.59 7.32
CA THR A 113 12.07 -11.07 8.57
C THR A 113 11.09 -10.80 9.73
N PRO A 114 10.76 -11.82 10.55
CA PRO A 114 9.74 -11.73 11.60
C PRO A 114 10.08 -10.77 12.75
#